data_AF-A0A4Q3KM20-F1
#
_entry.id   AF-A0A4Q3KM20-F1
#
_cell.length_a   1.000
_cell.length_b   1.000
_cell.length_c   1.000
_cell.angle_alpha   90.00
_cell.angle_beta   90.00
_cell.angle_gamma   90.00
#
_symmetry.space_group_name_H-M   'P 1'
#
loop_
_entity.id
_entity.type
_entity.pdbx_description
1 polymer ?
#
loop_
_entity_poly.entity_id
_entity_poly.type
_entity_poly.pdbx_seq_one_letter_code
_entity_poly.pdbx_strand_id
1 'polypeptide(L)'
;THYHISTLTRPASREPRRLWPRTEPGRIAYFNDTVCSVAYAAFDRVFGKHQGRIEITIANGIAGEGEVGRSRHAKPALHEAAHLQRDPCCFGKPHHLGLEAGSKPELLVAIALLEGDDALLVCNGYKDAEYIETALYAQWLGLKPYLVLDRFAELDLIIEVAKRTGIRPHIGMRAKLSTRGSGRWKDSTGDRSKFGLSAREMVHAVDKLRQADMLDCLELLHFHIGSQITAIKSLKDALREAMHLYCDLRRLGAEKLNTVDCGGGLAVDYDGSRTNFHSSMNYSTQEYANDVVSILQDICDNNDMPHPAILTESGRALVAQHSVLIFNVLGIHEFAGQAARDEDLTPTDAEHDVIHRMWEAYNSVN
;
A
#
# COMPACT_ATOMS: atom_id res chain seq x y z
N THR A 1 -14.04 -9.80 19.54
CA THR A 1 -13.18 -10.57 18.63
C THR A 1 -14.02 -10.81 17.41
N HIS A 2 -13.99 -9.88 16.46
CA HIS A 2 -14.73 -10.00 15.20
C HIS A 2 -13.73 -10.52 14.17
N TYR A 3 -14.14 -11.58 13.48
CA TYR A 3 -13.44 -12.18 12.35
C TYR A 3 -14.51 -12.58 11.36
N HIS A 4 -14.29 -12.30 10.08
CA HIS A 4 -15.15 -12.74 9.00
C HIS A 4 -14.57 -14.01 8.38
N ILE A 5 -15.38 -15.08 8.34
CA ILE A 5 -15.04 -16.34 7.67
C ILE A 5 -15.90 -16.44 6.43
N SER A 6 -15.25 -16.49 5.26
CA SER A 6 -15.91 -16.75 3.98
C SER A 6 -15.54 -18.17 3.53
N THR A 7 -16.54 -18.99 3.23
CA THR A 7 -16.36 -20.36 2.71
C THR A 7 -16.76 -20.38 1.24
N LEU A 8 -15.92 -20.98 0.39
CA LEU A 8 -16.12 -21.06 -1.06
C LEU A 8 -16.77 -22.39 -1.52
N THR A 9 -17.48 -23.10 -0.64
CA THR A 9 -18.05 -24.41 -0.96
C THR A 9 -19.50 -24.34 -1.43
N ARG A 10 -19.86 -25.17 -2.42
CA ARG A 10 -21.26 -25.43 -2.81
C ARG A 10 -22.01 -25.98 -1.59
N PRO A 11 -23.26 -25.55 -1.33
CA PRO A 11 -24.04 -26.09 -0.22
C PRO A 11 -24.28 -27.58 -0.46
N ALA A 12 -23.65 -28.43 0.35
CA ALA A 12 -24.08 -29.83 0.45
C ALA A 12 -25.51 -29.85 1.00
N SER A 13 -26.36 -30.70 0.46
CA SER A 13 -27.81 -30.78 0.72
C SER A 13 -28.20 -31.30 2.11
N ARG A 14 -27.34 -31.11 3.12
CA ARG A 14 -27.59 -31.51 4.51
C ARG A 14 -27.13 -30.40 5.44
N GLU A 15 -28.01 -30.05 6.37
CA GLU A 15 -27.71 -29.11 7.45
C GLU A 15 -26.39 -29.47 8.14
N PRO A 16 -25.52 -28.49 8.43
CA PRO A 16 -24.31 -28.72 9.19
C PRO A 16 -24.69 -29.25 10.59
N ARG A 17 -24.31 -30.50 10.90
CA ARG A 17 -24.47 -31.04 12.25
C ARG A 17 -23.60 -30.21 13.21
N ARG A 18 -24.25 -29.45 14.10
CA ARG A 18 -23.59 -28.77 15.22
C ARG A 18 -23.06 -29.81 16.19
N LEU A 19 -21.74 -29.86 16.36
CA LEU A 19 -21.11 -30.80 17.30
C LEU A 19 -20.68 -30.20 18.65
N TRP A 20 -20.83 -28.89 18.94
CA TRP A 20 -20.50 -28.35 20.27
C TRP A 20 -21.39 -27.19 20.77
N PRO A 21 -21.60 -27.05 22.10
CA PRO A 21 -22.41 -25.99 22.68
C PRO A 21 -21.70 -24.63 22.61
N ARG A 22 -22.50 -23.56 22.48
CA ARG A 22 -22.04 -22.16 22.55
C ARG A 22 -21.48 -21.88 23.94
N THR A 23 -20.18 -21.62 24.03
CA THR A 23 -19.53 -20.56 24.84
C THR A 23 -18.02 -20.79 24.85
N GLU A 24 -17.26 -20.09 24.00
CA GLU A 24 -15.93 -19.51 24.27
C GLU A 24 -15.31 -18.88 23.01
N PRO A 25 -14.50 -17.80 23.12
CA PRO A 25 -13.92 -17.11 21.98
C PRO A 25 -12.70 -17.87 21.44
N GLY A 26 -12.80 -18.34 20.20
CA GLY A 26 -11.68 -18.82 19.41
C GLY A 26 -11.74 -20.32 19.13
N ARG A 27 -12.52 -20.75 18.12
CA ARG A 27 -12.37 -22.07 17.48
C ARG A 27 -12.76 -22.03 16.00
N ILE A 28 -11.95 -22.71 15.20
CA ILE A 28 -12.10 -22.94 13.75
C ILE A 28 -13.27 -23.92 13.52
N ALA A 29 -14.14 -23.62 12.56
CA ALA A 29 -15.22 -24.52 12.16
C ALA A 29 -14.66 -25.65 11.26
N TYR A 30 -14.88 -26.90 11.64
CA TYR A 30 -14.62 -28.07 10.80
C TYR A 30 -15.89 -28.46 10.05
N PHE A 31 -15.77 -28.69 8.74
CA PHE A 31 -16.80 -29.34 7.93
C PHE A 31 -16.35 -30.78 7.66
N ASN A 32 -17.30 -31.73 7.75
CA ASN A 32 -17.10 -33.18 7.61
C ASN A 32 -16.13 -33.61 6.50
N ASP A 33 -15.52 -34.78 6.70
CA ASP A 33 -14.46 -35.50 5.95
C ASP A 33 -14.70 -35.77 4.43
N THR A 34 -15.61 -35.06 3.77
CA THR A 34 -16.02 -35.31 2.38
C THR A 34 -16.03 -34.09 1.47
N VAL A 35 -15.67 -32.89 1.97
CA VAL A 35 -15.69 -31.66 1.14
C VAL A 35 -14.35 -30.95 1.23
N CYS A 36 -13.73 -30.69 0.07
CA CYS A 36 -12.60 -29.78 -0.07
C CYS A 36 -12.97 -28.44 0.59
N SER A 37 -12.35 -28.13 1.72
CA SER A 37 -12.75 -27.02 2.57
C SER A 37 -11.66 -25.96 2.51
N VAL A 38 -11.87 -24.95 1.69
CA VAL A 38 -11.05 -23.73 1.67
C VAL A 38 -11.75 -22.68 2.53
N ALA A 39 -11.05 -22.20 3.55
CA ALA A 39 -11.50 -21.13 4.42
C ALA A 39 -10.58 -19.91 4.27
N TYR A 40 -11.19 -18.75 4.03
CA TYR A 40 -10.52 -17.45 4.16
C TYR A 40 -10.94 -16.83 5.49
N ALA A 41 -9.96 -16.57 6.36
CA ALA A 41 -10.18 -15.92 7.65
C ALA A 41 -9.48 -14.55 7.66
N ALA A 42 -10.25 -13.49 7.91
CA ALA A 42 -9.74 -12.14 8.13
C ALA A 42 -9.87 -11.74 9.61
N PHE A 43 -8.87 -11.01 10.11
CA PHE A 43 -8.74 -10.63 11.52
C PHE A 43 -8.68 -9.11 11.68
N ASP A 44 -9.83 -8.47 11.84
CA ASP A 44 -9.94 -7.00 11.86
C ASP A 44 -9.12 -6.34 12.99
N ARG A 45 -8.94 -7.03 14.12
CA ARG A 45 -8.07 -6.56 15.22
C ARG A 45 -6.58 -6.49 14.84
N VAL A 46 -6.14 -7.33 13.91
CA VAL A 46 -4.76 -7.32 13.42
C VAL A 46 -4.57 -6.07 12.54
N PHE A 47 -5.54 -5.79 11.66
CA PHE A 47 -5.57 -4.54 10.90
C PHE A 47 -5.48 -3.30 11.80
N GLY A 48 -6.37 -3.15 12.78
CA GLY A 48 -6.35 -1.99 13.68
C GLY A 48 -5.06 -1.83 14.49
N LYS A 49 -4.38 -2.95 14.82
CA LYS A 49 -3.05 -2.92 15.46
C LYS A 49 -1.95 -2.44 14.50
N HIS A 50 -2.00 -2.83 13.22
CA HIS A 50 -1.02 -2.37 12.24
C HIS A 50 -1.15 -0.88 11.98
N GLN A 51 -2.37 -0.40 11.81
CA GLN A 51 -2.65 1.03 11.66
C GLN A 51 -2.11 1.84 12.85
N GLY A 52 -2.55 1.50 14.07
CA GLY A 52 -2.08 2.20 15.27
C GLY A 52 -0.56 2.12 15.46
N ARG A 53 0.08 1.03 15.02
CA ARG A 53 1.54 0.89 15.08
C ARG A 53 2.24 1.84 14.10
N ILE A 54 1.77 1.97 12.86
CA ILE A 54 2.36 2.89 11.87
C ILE A 54 2.26 4.33 12.37
N GLU A 55 1.07 4.72 12.84
CA GLU A 55 0.83 6.06 13.38
C GLU A 55 1.71 6.37 14.59
N ILE A 56 1.76 5.48 15.59
CA ILE A 56 2.62 5.64 16.78
C ILE A 56 4.08 5.74 16.37
N THR A 57 4.51 4.93 15.42
CA THR A 57 5.89 4.91 14.95
C THR A 57 6.28 6.22 14.27
N ILE A 58 5.41 6.80 13.44
CA ILE A 58 5.67 8.10 12.83
C ILE A 58 5.56 9.22 13.86
N ALA A 59 4.59 9.19 14.76
CA ALA A 59 4.49 10.14 15.88
C ALA A 59 5.74 10.10 16.78
N ASN A 60 6.30 8.92 17.03
CA ASN A 60 7.57 8.76 17.75
C ASN A 60 8.76 9.33 16.97
N GLY A 61 8.78 9.20 15.65
CA GLY A 61 9.78 9.88 14.80
C GLY A 61 9.69 11.40 14.95
N ILE A 62 8.48 11.96 14.87
CA ILE A 62 8.21 13.40 15.06
C ILE A 62 8.56 13.87 16.49
N ALA A 63 8.37 13.02 17.50
CA ALA A 63 8.70 13.34 18.88
C ALA A 63 10.21 13.23 19.18
N GLY A 64 10.89 12.21 18.64
CA GLY A 64 12.30 11.91 18.89
C GLY A 64 13.27 12.95 18.33
N GLU A 65 12.96 13.56 17.20
CA GLU A 65 13.72 14.70 16.66
C GLU A 65 13.50 15.99 17.48
N GLY A 66 12.48 16.03 18.34
CA GLY A 66 12.09 17.19 19.14
C GLY A 66 12.97 17.52 20.34
N GLU A 67 13.96 16.70 20.71
CA GLU A 67 14.91 17.01 21.80
C GLU A 67 16.22 17.63 21.31
N VAL A 68 16.50 17.62 20.00
CA VAL A 68 17.76 18.10 19.43
C VAL A 68 17.54 19.32 18.51
N GLY A 69 17.06 20.41 19.09
CA GLY A 69 17.38 21.78 18.64
C GLY A 69 16.63 22.36 17.42
N ARG A 70 16.13 23.60 17.63
CA ARG A 70 15.84 24.64 16.62
C ARG A 70 14.84 24.31 15.50
N SER A 71 13.53 24.50 15.75
CA SER A 71 12.62 24.92 14.67
C SER A 71 11.61 25.96 15.17
N ARG A 72 11.43 27.02 14.38
CA ARG A 72 10.44 28.10 14.59
C ARG A 72 9.06 27.78 13.96
N HIS A 73 8.90 26.59 13.38
CA HIS A 73 7.71 26.19 12.62
C HIS A 73 6.95 25.07 13.34
N ALA A 74 5.64 24.97 13.06
CA ALA A 74 4.78 23.92 13.62
C ALA A 74 5.24 22.53 13.14
N LYS A 75 5.10 21.52 14.01
CA LYS A 75 5.44 20.12 13.70
C LYS A 75 4.59 19.58 12.54
N PRO A 76 5.13 18.68 11.70
CA PRO A 76 4.35 18.03 10.66
C PRO A 76 3.18 17.23 11.27
N ALA A 77 1.98 17.39 10.71
CA ALA A 77 0.83 16.53 11.02
C ALA A 77 0.90 15.24 10.20
N LEU A 78 0.40 14.12 10.74
CA LEU A 78 0.36 12.84 10.05
C LEU A 78 -1.05 12.52 9.57
N HIS A 79 -1.15 12.08 8.32
CA HIS A 79 -2.35 11.46 7.77
C HIS A 79 -1.97 10.15 7.07
N GLU A 80 -2.78 9.11 7.22
CA GLU A 80 -2.61 7.84 6.52
C GLU A 80 -3.78 7.64 5.54
N ALA A 81 -3.51 7.08 4.37
CA ALA A 81 -4.55 6.70 3.41
C ALA A 81 -4.42 5.22 3.05
N ALA A 82 -5.53 4.49 3.05
CA ALA A 82 -5.55 3.07 2.69
C ALA A 82 -6.25 2.83 1.35
N HIS A 83 -5.76 1.85 0.59
CA HIS A 83 -6.49 1.31 -0.57
C HIS A 83 -7.74 0.56 -0.11
N LEU A 84 -8.80 0.68 -0.91
CA LEU A 84 -10.19 0.30 -0.61
C LEU A 84 -10.37 -1.15 -0.12
N GLN A 85 -10.61 -1.29 1.18
CA GLN A 85 -11.18 -2.48 1.80
C GLN A 85 -12.23 -2.04 2.83
N ARG A 86 -13.24 -2.88 3.09
CA ARG A 86 -14.35 -2.56 4.00
C ARG A 86 -13.93 -2.44 5.46
N ASP A 87 -12.87 -3.16 5.85
CA ASP A 87 -12.40 -3.26 7.23
C ASP A 87 -11.63 -2.01 7.72
N PRO A 88 -10.80 -1.32 6.90
CA PRO A 88 -10.16 -0.04 7.25
C PRO A 88 -11.08 1.04 7.83
N CYS A 89 -12.26 1.25 7.26
CA CYS A 89 -13.14 2.36 7.62
C CYS A 89 -13.81 2.20 8.99
N CYS A 90 -13.95 0.96 9.48
CA CYS A 90 -14.51 0.70 10.81
C CYS A 90 -13.49 0.94 11.94
N PHE A 91 -12.19 0.73 11.67
CA PHE A 91 -11.12 0.84 12.67
C PHE A 91 -10.33 2.16 12.58
N GLY A 92 -10.36 2.85 11.44
CA GLY A 92 -9.64 4.11 11.23
C GLY A 92 -10.33 5.38 11.76
N LYS A 93 -11.59 5.31 12.20
CA LYS A 93 -12.35 6.47 12.72
C LYS A 93 -11.69 7.22 13.88
N PRO A 94 -11.08 6.57 14.89
CA PRO A 94 -10.38 7.29 15.97
C PRO A 94 -9.13 8.04 15.49
N HIS A 95 -8.68 7.74 14.27
CA HIS A 95 -7.37 8.10 13.75
C HIS A 95 -7.44 8.95 12.46
N HIS A 96 -8.64 9.35 12.03
CA HIS A 96 -8.85 10.14 10.81
C HIS A 96 -8.18 9.55 9.55
N LEU A 97 -8.20 8.22 9.43
CA LEU A 97 -7.66 7.52 8.27
C LEU A 97 -8.41 7.95 7.00
N GLY A 98 -7.66 8.45 6.01
CA GLY A 98 -8.17 8.74 4.67
C GLY A 98 -8.26 7.49 3.80
N LEU A 99 -8.86 7.64 2.62
CA LEU A 99 -8.81 6.62 1.58
C LEU A 99 -8.08 7.15 0.35
N GLU A 100 -7.56 6.22 -0.44
CA GLU A 100 -7.03 6.49 -1.77
C GLU A 100 -7.89 5.79 -2.82
N ALA A 101 -8.12 6.47 -3.94
CA ALA A 101 -8.82 5.93 -5.09
C ALA A 101 -7.99 6.15 -6.38
N GLY A 102 -7.61 5.06 -7.04
CA GLY A 102 -6.86 5.07 -8.29
C GLY A 102 -7.75 5.04 -9.56
N SER A 103 -9.07 4.97 -9.40
CA SER A 103 -10.02 4.86 -10.52
C SER A 103 -11.41 5.38 -10.14
N LYS A 104 -12.26 5.64 -11.15
CA LYS A 104 -13.63 6.12 -10.94
C LYS A 104 -14.53 5.15 -10.14
N PRO A 105 -14.50 3.82 -10.37
CA PRO A 105 -15.24 2.89 -9.51
C PRO A 105 -14.74 2.93 -8.06
N GLU A 106 -13.43 3.04 -7.87
CA GLU A 106 -12.81 3.16 -6.56
C GLU A 106 -13.22 4.45 -5.84
N LEU A 107 -13.29 5.58 -6.55
CA LEU A 107 -13.80 6.85 -6.03
C LEU A 107 -15.22 6.68 -5.44
N LEU A 108 -16.12 6.01 -6.17
CA LEU A 108 -17.48 5.78 -5.70
C LEU A 108 -17.52 4.90 -4.44
N VAL A 109 -16.68 3.88 -4.38
CA VAL A 109 -16.55 3.04 -3.17
C VAL A 109 -15.97 3.87 -2.02
N ALA A 110 -14.98 4.72 -2.27
CA ALA A 110 -14.38 5.58 -1.26
C ALA A 110 -15.40 6.55 -0.66
N ILE A 111 -16.19 7.23 -1.51
CA ILE A 111 -17.28 8.12 -1.08
C ILE A 111 -18.33 7.37 -0.27
N ALA A 112 -18.64 6.13 -0.61
CA ALA A 112 -19.60 5.31 0.11
C ALA A 112 -19.10 4.81 1.48
N LEU A 113 -17.78 4.76 1.68
CA LEU A 113 -17.14 4.23 2.89
C LEU A 113 -16.63 5.32 3.85
N LEU A 114 -16.24 6.48 3.31
CA LEU A 114 -15.79 7.61 4.12
C LEU A 114 -16.98 8.22 4.86
N GLU A 115 -16.79 8.46 6.15
CA GLU A 115 -17.77 9.11 7.02
C GLU A 115 -17.07 10.24 7.79
N GLY A 116 -17.75 11.37 7.92
CA GLY A 116 -17.30 12.52 8.70
C GLY A 116 -16.89 13.72 7.85
N ASP A 117 -16.97 14.89 8.48
CA ASP A 117 -16.54 16.15 7.87
C ASP A 117 -15.01 16.17 7.74
N ASP A 118 -14.51 16.71 6.63
CA ASP A 118 -13.11 16.77 6.22
C ASP A 118 -12.41 15.39 6.10
N ALA A 119 -13.17 14.32 5.89
CA ALA A 119 -12.60 13.00 5.68
C ALA A 119 -11.77 12.97 4.39
N LEU A 120 -10.49 12.64 4.55
CA LEU A 120 -9.48 12.73 3.51
C LEU A 120 -9.68 11.69 2.41
N LEU A 121 -9.61 12.14 1.16
CA LEU A 121 -9.62 11.27 -0.02
C LEU A 121 -8.51 11.69 -0.99
N VAL A 122 -7.60 10.78 -1.34
CA VAL A 122 -6.57 11.03 -2.36
C VAL A 122 -7.03 10.39 -3.68
N CYS A 123 -7.18 11.21 -4.72
CA CYS A 123 -7.65 10.78 -6.03
C CYS A 123 -6.48 10.69 -7.01
N ASN A 124 -6.02 9.47 -7.29
CA ASN A 124 -4.97 9.16 -8.26
C ASN A 124 -5.56 8.53 -9.54
N GLY A 125 -4.69 8.23 -10.51
CA GLY A 125 -5.01 7.51 -11.73
C GLY A 125 -5.57 8.40 -12.85
N TYR A 126 -6.17 7.77 -13.86
CA TYR A 126 -6.74 8.50 -14.99
C TYR A 126 -8.06 9.16 -14.60
N LYS A 127 -8.14 10.49 -14.79
CA LYS A 127 -9.34 11.28 -14.44
C LYS A 127 -9.98 11.85 -15.71
N ASP A 128 -11.24 11.53 -15.92
CA ASP A 128 -12.10 12.19 -16.90
C ASP A 128 -12.97 13.27 -16.23
N ALA A 129 -13.81 13.95 -17.02
CA ALA A 129 -14.63 15.05 -16.52
C ALA A 129 -15.61 14.57 -15.44
N GLU A 130 -16.18 13.38 -15.61
CA GLU A 130 -17.12 12.78 -14.66
C GLU A 130 -16.43 12.39 -13.35
N TYR A 131 -15.20 11.87 -13.39
CA TYR A 131 -14.39 11.63 -12.19
C TYR A 131 -14.22 12.94 -11.43
N ILE A 132 -13.70 13.98 -12.09
CA ILE A 132 -13.40 15.28 -11.45
C ILE A 132 -14.68 15.87 -10.86
N GLU A 133 -15.76 15.89 -11.61
CA GLU A 133 -17.04 16.43 -11.16
C GLU A 133 -17.59 15.65 -9.96
N THR A 134 -17.50 14.31 -9.97
CA THR A 134 -17.88 13.46 -8.83
C THR A 134 -17.06 13.79 -7.58
N ALA A 135 -15.74 13.98 -7.73
CA ALA A 135 -14.87 14.36 -6.62
C ALA A 135 -15.21 15.76 -6.08
N LEU A 136 -15.51 16.74 -6.92
CA LEU A 136 -15.91 18.06 -6.44
C LEU A 136 -17.27 18.03 -5.72
N TYR A 137 -18.23 17.23 -6.18
CA TYR A 137 -19.48 17.06 -5.44
C TYR A 137 -19.28 16.30 -4.12
N ALA A 138 -18.36 15.35 -4.07
CA ALA A 138 -17.94 14.73 -2.81
C ALA A 138 -17.36 15.76 -1.82
N GLN A 139 -16.61 16.75 -2.32
CA GLN A 139 -16.14 17.87 -1.51
C GLN A 139 -17.29 18.70 -0.94
N TRP A 140 -18.32 18.97 -1.75
CA TRP A 140 -19.52 19.67 -1.29
C TRP A 140 -20.31 18.90 -0.22
N LEU A 141 -20.20 17.57 -0.21
CA LEU A 141 -20.78 16.68 0.81
C LEU A 141 -19.93 16.59 2.09
N GLY A 142 -18.85 17.37 2.21
CA GLY A 142 -18.02 17.44 3.40
C GLY A 142 -16.78 16.56 3.38
N LEU A 143 -16.49 15.85 2.28
CA LEU A 143 -15.21 15.14 2.12
C LEU A 143 -14.10 16.10 1.72
N LYS A 144 -12.84 15.70 1.88
CA LYS A 144 -11.67 16.46 1.42
C LYS A 144 -10.90 15.70 0.32
N PRO A 145 -11.37 15.73 -0.94
CA PRO A 145 -10.71 15.05 -2.04
C PRO A 145 -9.57 15.87 -2.64
N TYR A 146 -8.33 15.37 -2.57
CA TYR A 146 -7.20 15.88 -3.34
C TYR A 146 -7.18 15.26 -4.74
N LEU A 147 -7.41 16.08 -5.76
CA LEU A 147 -7.24 15.70 -7.16
C LEU A 147 -5.75 15.77 -7.53
N VAL A 148 -5.06 14.63 -7.46
CA VAL A 148 -3.62 14.56 -7.77
C VAL A 148 -3.41 14.54 -9.27
N LEU A 149 -2.66 15.50 -9.82
CA LEU A 149 -2.31 15.53 -11.23
C LEU A 149 -1.33 14.41 -11.56
N ASP A 150 -1.79 13.41 -12.31
CA ASP A 150 -0.93 12.36 -12.84
C ASP A 150 -0.41 12.72 -14.24
N ARG A 151 -1.08 13.64 -14.94
CA ARG A 151 -0.70 14.15 -16.27
C ARG A 151 -1.00 15.63 -16.37
N PHE A 152 -0.12 16.38 -17.02
CA PHE A 152 -0.25 17.83 -17.13
C PHE A 152 -1.58 18.28 -17.77
N ALA A 153 -2.07 17.52 -18.76
CA ALA A 153 -3.32 17.80 -19.46
C ALA A 153 -4.57 17.71 -18.57
N GLU A 154 -4.51 17.01 -17.43
CA GLU A 154 -5.65 16.93 -16.48
C GLU A 154 -5.95 18.29 -15.85
N LEU A 155 -4.96 19.18 -15.74
CA LEU A 155 -5.12 20.48 -15.10
C LEU A 155 -6.15 21.37 -15.83
N ASP A 156 -6.17 21.35 -17.17
CA ASP A 156 -7.17 22.10 -17.94
C ASP A 156 -8.59 21.67 -17.60
N LEU A 157 -8.78 20.35 -17.50
CA LEU A 157 -10.07 19.76 -17.20
C LEU A 157 -10.52 20.06 -15.77
N ILE A 158 -9.60 20.03 -14.79
CA ILE A 158 -9.89 20.41 -13.41
C ILE A 158 -10.33 21.88 -13.34
N ILE A 159 -9.61 22.80 -14.00
CA ILE A 159 -9.95 24.23 -14.00
C ILE A 159 -11.31 24.46 -14.66
N GLU A 160 -11.59 23.80 -15.79
CA GLU A 160 -12.87 23.90 -16.49
C GLU A 160 -14.03 23.44 -15.59
N VAL A 161 -13.92 22.23 -15.03
CA VAL A 161 -14.99 21.66 -14.19
C VAL A 161 -15.17 22.46 -12.91
N ALA A 162 -14.09 22.90 -12.26
CA ALA A 162 -14.15 23.76 -11.08
C ALA A 162 -14.91 25.09 -11.34
N LYS A 163 -14.65 25.73 -12.48
CA LYS A 163 -15.37 26.95 -12.89
C LYS A 163 -16.84 26.67 -13.18
N ARG A 164 -17.15 25.51 -13.79
CA ARG A 164 -18.51 25.10 -14.11
C ARG A 164 -19.33 24.77 -12.86
N THR A 165 -18.75 24.07 -11.89
CA THR A 165 -19.43 23.66 -10.64
C THR A 165 -19.42 24.78 -9.59
N GLY A 166 -18.51 25.74 -9.70
CA GLY A 166 -18.30 26.79 -8.69
C GLY A 166 -17.58 26.30 -7.42
N ILE A 167 -17.01 25.10 -7.45
CA ILE A 167 -16.31 24.48 -6.32
C ILE A 167 -14.81 24.64 -6.52
N ARG A 168 -14.11 25.26 -5.56
CA ARG A 168 -12.65 25.36 -5.59
C ARG A 168 -12.04 23.99 -5.27
N PRO A 169 -11.24 23.39 -6.15
CA PRO A 169 -10.67 22.06 -5.95
C PRO A 169 -9.53 22.09 -4.94
N HIS A 170 -9.31 20.98 -4.22
CA HIS A 170 -8.00 20.69 -3.62
C HIS A 170 -7.16 19.93 -4.65
N ILE A 171 -6.01 20.49 -5.04
CA ILE A 171 -5.15 19.96 -6.10
C ILE A 171 -3.84 19.42 -5.50
N GLY A 172 -3.46 18.22 -5.94
CA GLY A 172 -2.14 17.66 -5.72
C GLY A 172 -1.33 17.58 -7.02
N MET A 173 -0.01 17.48 -6.91
CA MET A 173 0.86 17.17 -8.05
C MET A 173 1.66 15.90 -7.76
N ARG A 174 1.60 14.91 -8.65
CA ARG A 174 2.49 13.76 -8.59
C ARG A 174 3.83 14.11 -9.23
N ALA A 175 4.90 14.09 -8.46
CA ALA A 175 6.25 14.24 -8.98
C ALA A 175 6.73 12.96 -9.67
N LYS A 176 7.26 13.11 -10.88
CA LYS A 176 8.07 12.07 -11.53
C LYS A 176 9.52 12.24 -11.08
N LEU A 177 9.94 11.33 -10.21
CA LEU A 177 11.30 11.30 -9.67
C LEU A 177 12.25 10.62 -10.66
N SER A 178 13.48 11.10 -10.74
CA SER A 178 14.59 10.46 -11.45
C SER A 178 15.15 9.26 -10.67
N THR A 179 14.99 9.27 -9.34
CA THR A 179 15.31 8.14 -8.46
C THR A 179 14.46 6.91 -8.81
N ARG A 180 15.12 5.76 -9.02
CA ARG A 180 14.44 4.49 -9.33
C ARG A 180 14.11 3.69 -8.07
N GLY A 181 12.96 3.02 -8.07
CA GLY A 181 12.61 2.04 -7.04
C GLY A 181 13.56 0.82 -7.03
N SER A 182 13.44 -0.01 -6.00
CA SER A 182 14.08 -1.34 -5.92
C SER A 182 13.05 -2.45 -6.18
N GLY A 183 13.52 -3.71 -6.30
CA GLY A 183 12.62 -4.86 -6.48
C GLY A 183 12.04 -5.07 -7.89
N ARG A 184 10.94 -5.84 -7.98
CA ARG A 184 10.28 -6.24 -9.25
C ARG A 184 9.51 -5.10 -9.93
N TRP A 185 9.31 -3.96 -9.26
CA TRP A 185 8.50 -2.82 -9.75
C TRP A 185 9.34 -1.65 -10.30
N LYS A 186 10.59 -1.93 -10.68
CA LYS A 186 11.53 -0.94 -11.24
C LYS A 186 11.04 -0.28 -12.53
N ASP A 187 10.33 -1.02 -13.38
CA ASP A 187 9.94 -0.52 -14.71
C ASP A 187 8.66 0.35 -14.69
N SER A 188 7.91 0.31 -13.58
CA SER A 188 6.72 1.16 -13.36
C SER A 188 7.04 2.49 -12.67
N THR A 189 8.32 2.78 -12.38
CA THR A 189 8.76 3.94 -11.57
C THR A 189 9.88 4.70 -12.28
N GLY A 190 10.18 5.91 -11.82
CA GLY A 190 11.19 6.78 -12.43
C GLY A 190 10.69 7.60 -13.64
N ASP A 191 11.62 8.17 -14.41
CA ASP A 191 11.33 9.01 -15.59
C ASP A 191 10.45 8.34 -16.67
N ARG A 192 10.45 7.00 -16.71
CA ARG A 192 9.66 6.18 -17.65
C ARG A 192 8.26 5.82 -17.14
N SER A 193 7.90 6.25 -15.92
CA SER A 193 6.55 6.08 -15.38
C SER A 193 5.50 6.68 -16.33
N LYS A 194 4.35 6.01 -16.44
CA LYS A 194 3.19 6.52 -17.21
C LYS A 194 2.46 7.66 -16.49
N PHE A 195 2.76 7.85 -15.20
CA PHE A 195 2.14 8.82 -14.33
C PHE A 195 3.18 9.73 -13.68
N GLY A 196 2.75 10.94 -13.33
CA GLY A 196 3.56 11.97 -12.70
C GLY A 196 4.06 13.02 -13.70
N LEU A 197 4.22 14.23 -13.18
CA LEU A 197 4.72 15.39 -13.88
C LEU A 197 6.23 15.47 -13.76
N SER A 198 6.91 15.74 -14.87
CA SER A 198 8.30 16.17 -14.86
C SER A 198 8.43 17.54 -14.16
N ALA A 199 9.63 17.88 -13.67
CA ALA A 199 9.88 19.18 -13.04
C ALA A 199 9.43 20.37 -13.92
N ARG A 200 9.65 20.27 -15.25
CA ARG A 200 9.18 21.28 -16.21
C ARG A 200 7.66 21.39 -16.25
N GLU A 201 6.94 20.27 -16.27
CA GLU A 201 5.47 20.26 -16.24
C GLU A 201 4.93 20.81 -14.92
N MET A 202 5.60 20.55 -13.79
CA MET A 202 5.21 21.11 -12.50
C MET A 202 5.34 22.64 -12.47
N VAL A 203 6.45 23.19 -13.00
CA VAL A 203 6.61 24.66 -13.14
C VAL A 203 5.50 25.25 -14.00
N HIS A 204 5.23 24.65 -15.16
CA HIS A 204 4.13 25.09 -16.02
C HIS A 204 2.75 24.97 -15.33
N ALA A 205 2.55 23.97 -14.49
CA ALA A 205 1.30 23.77 -13.78
C ALA A 205 1.09 24.87 -12.73
N VAL A 206 2.16 25.28 -12.03
CA VAL A 206 2.15 26.45 -11.13
C VAL A 206 1.80 27.72 -11.90
N ASP A 207 2.43 27.97 -13.07
CA ASP A 207 2.12 29.16 -13.88
C ASP A 207 0.67 29.18 -14.36
N LYS A 208 0.15 28.02 -14.77
CA LYS A 208 -1.23 27.87 -15.24
C LYS A 208 -2.25 28.08 -14.13
N LEU A 209 -2.01 27.50 -12.95
CA LEU A 209 -2.82 27.74 -11.76
C LEU A 209 -2.81 29.22 -11.34
N ARG A 210 -1.66 29.89 -11.43
CA ARG A 210 -1.54 31.32 -11.16
C ARG A 210 -2.36 32.15 -12.15
N GLN A 211 -2.30 31.85 -13.44
CA GLN A 211 -3.11 32.52 -14.48
C GLN A 211 -4.61 32.29 -14.31
N ALA A 212 -5.00 31.16 -13.71
CA ALA A 212 -6.39 30.81 -13.44
C ALA A 212 -6.92 31.34 -12.08
N ASP A 213 -6.10 32.05 -11.29
CA ASP A 213 -6.41 32.47 -9.92
C ASP A 213 -6.78 31.29 -9.00
N MET A 214 -6.00 30.21 -9.12
CA MET A 214 -6.17 28.93 -8.41
C MET A 214 -4.86 28.39 -7.84
N LEU A 215 -3.82 29.21 -7.68
CA LEU A 215 -2.54 28.75 -7.11
C LEU A 215 -2.67 28.32 -5.64
N ASP A 216 -3.61 28.92 -4.91
CA ASP A 216 -4.01 28.53 -3.56
C ASP A 216 -4.61 27.13 -3.47
N CYS A 217 -5.15 26.59 -4.58
CA CYS A 217 -5.69 25.23 -4.64
C CYS A 217 -4.59 24.15 -4.64
N LEU A 218 -3.33 24.50 -4.93
CA LEU A 218 -2.21 23.55 -4.89
C LEU A 218 -1.78 23.33 -3.44
N GLU A 219 -2.15 22.18 -2.89
CA GLU A 219 -2.00 21.87 -1.47
C GLU A 219 -1.09 20.66 -1.19
N LEU A 220 -0.97 19.74 -2.16
CA LEU A 220 -0.33 18.45 -1.96
C LEU A 220 0.75 18.13 -3.01
N LEU A 221 1.93 17.68 -2.55
CA LEU A 221 2.95 17.07 -3.39
C LEU A 221 2.95 15.56 -3.15
N HIS A 222 2.66 14.77 -4.18
CA HIS A 222 2.66 13.31 -4.10
C HIS A 222 3.85 12.73 -4.85
N PHE A 223 4.41 11.63 -4.35
CA PHE A 223 5.31 10.79 -5.14
C PHE A 223 5.10 9.32 -4.81
N HIS A 224 5.41 8.44 -5.75
CA HIS A 224 5.27 7.01 -5.55
C HIS A 224 6.41 6.25 -6.22
N ILE A 225 7.20 5.55 -5.41
CA ILE A 225 8.40 4.81 -5.84
C ILE A 225 8.14 3.33 -6.13
N GLY A 226 6.89 2.89 -6.02
CA GLY A 226 6.46 1.51 -6.25
C GLY A 226 6.06 0.78 -4.97
N SER A 227 5.61 -0.47 -5.12
CA SER A 227 5.23 -1.34 -4.01
C SER A 227 6.41 -2.22 -3.57
N GLN A 228 6.44 -2.60 -2.28
CA GLN A 228 7.45 -3.51 -1.73
C GLN A 228 8.88 -3.02 -1.97
N ILE A 229 9.21 -1.84 -1.44
CA ILE A 229 10.56 -1.27 -1.54
C ILE A 229 11.44 -2.01 -0.55
N THR A 230 12.38 -2.82 -1.05
CA THR A 230 13.13 -3.74 -0.18
C THR A 230 14.35 -3.08 0.46
N ALA A 231 14.81 -1.95 -0.10
CA ALA A 231 15.99 -1.22 0.33
C ALA A 231 15.64 0.20 0.81
N ILE A 232 15.91 0.50 2.08
CA ILE A 232 15.64 1.82 2.67
C ILE A 232 16.33 2.98 1.94
N LYS A 233 17.52 2.72 1.37
CA LYS A 233 18.27 3.72 0.60
C LYS A 233 17.46 4.28 -0.57
N SER A 234 16.71 3.43 -1.29
CA SER A 234 15.88 3.87 -2.41
C SER A 234 14.79 4.85 -1.97
N LEU A 235 14.22 4.64 -0.78
CA LEU A 235 13.24 5.55 -0.20
C LEU A 235 13.90 6.88 0.19
N LYS A 236 15.06 6.85 0.85
CA LYS A 236 15.80 8.06 1.25
C LYS A 236 16.15 8.94 0.05
N ASP A 237 16.64 8.32 -1.03
CA ASP A 237 17.04 9.05 -2.24
C ASP A 237 15.82 9.74 -2.89
N ALA A 238 14.68 9.05 -2.94
CA ALA A 238 13.43 9.59 -3.48
C ALA A 238 12.83 10.71 -2.61
N LEU A 239 12.83 10.53 -1.28
CA LEU A 239 12.40 11.55 -0.32
C LEU A 239 13.19 12.85 -0.48
N ARG A 240 14.53 12.76 -0.59
CA ARG A 240 15.37 13.94 -0.79
C ARG A 240 15.01 14.68 -2.07
N GLU A 241 14.86 13.94 -3.17
CA GLU A 241 14.47 14.51 -4.46
C GLU A 241 13.10 15.21 -4.39
N ALA A 242 12.10 14.53 -3.81
CA ALA A 242 10.75 15.09 -3.65
C ALA A 242 10.74 16.33 -2.75
N MET A 243 11.50 16.33 -1.66
CA MET A 243 11.57 17.47 -0.73
C MET A 243 12.27 18.69 -1.34
N HIS A 244 13.25 18.50 -2.23
CA HIS A 244 13.79 19.61 -3.02
C HIS A 244 12.73 20.19 -3.97
N LEU A 245 11.94 19.35 -4.64
CA LEU A 245 10.81 19.81 -5.47
C LEU A 245 9.77 20.57 -4.63
N TYR A 246 9.44 20.10 -3.43
CA TYR A 246 8.57 20.82 -2.49
C TYR A 246 9.08 22.24 -2.22
N CYS A 247 10.36 22.37 -1.85
CA CYS A 247 10.96 23.68 -1.58
C CYS A 247 10.91 24.60 -2.80
N ASP A 248 11.18 24.07 -4.00
CA ASP A 248 11.19 24.86 -5.22
C ASP A 248 9.77 25.32 -5.63
N LEU A 249 8.76 24.46 -5.48
CA LEU A 249 7.36 24.84 -5.73
C LEU A 249 6.88 25.92 -4.76
N ARG A 250 7.24 25.81 -3.48
CA ARG A 250 6.97 26.85 -2.46
C ARG A 250 7.59 28.19 -2.87
N ARG A 251 8.85 28.20 -3.34
CA ARG A 251 9.55 29.40 -3.82
C ARG A 251 8.88 30.02 -5.05
N LEU A 252 8.23 29.21 -5.89
CA LEU A 252 7.43 29.69 -7.01
C LEU A 252 6.08 30.29 -6.59
N GLY A 253 5.79 30.35 -5.28
CA GLY A 253 4.60 31.01 -4.72
C GLY A 253 3.45 30.07 -4.38
N ALA A 254 3.65 28.75 -4.39
CA ALA A 254 2.65 27.78 -3.93
C ALA A 254 2.53 27.78 -2.40
N GLU A 255 2.10 28.88 -1.80
CA GLU A 255 2.07 29.08 -0.34
C GLU A 255 1.12 28.15 0.43
N LYS A 256 0.18 27.51 -0.27
CA LYS A 256 -0.75 26.53 0.29
C LYS A 256 -0.28 25.09 0.16
N LEU A 257 0.81 24.83 -0.57
CA LEU A 257 1.45 23.53 -0.63
C LEU A 257 1.98 23.19 0.76
N ASN A 258 1.26 22.34 1.48
CA ASN A 258 1.48 22.10 2.91
C ASN A 258 1.42 20.61 3.26
N THR A 259 1.26 19.73 2.28
CA THR A 259 1.20 18.29 2.47
C THR A 259 2.17 17.62 1.50
N VAL A 260 2.98 16.70 2.00
CA VAL A 260 3.83 15.82 1.21
C VAL A 260 3.36 14.39 1.42
N ASP A 261 2.91 13.78 0.35
CA ASP A 261 2.49 12.40 0.28
C ASP A 261 3.60 11.52 -0.28
N CYS A 262 4.10 10.64 0.58
CA CYS A 262 5.16 9.69 0.28
C CYS A 262 4.67 8.46 -0.51
N GLY A 263 3.36 8.37 -0.75
CA GLY A 263 2.70 7.25 -1.35
C GLY A 263 2.87 5.97 -0.53
N GLY A 264 2.65 4.84 -1.19
CA GLY A 264 2.98 3.52 -0.65
C GLY A 264 4.46 3.16 -0.79
N GLY A 265 4.78 1.92 -0.46
CA GLY A 265 6.14 1.37 -0.65
C GLY A 265 6.73 0.74 0.59
N LEU A 266 6.20 1.07 1.78
CA LEU A 266 6.50 0.38 3.03
C LEU A 266 6.31 -1.13 2.83
N ALA A 267 7.44 -1.84 2.88
CA ALA A 267 7.50 -3.26 2.57
C ALA A 267 7.05 -4.12 3.75
N VAL A 268 6.80 -5.39 3.46
CA VAL A 268 6.51 -6.43 4.45
C VAL A 268 7.55 -7.53 4.31
N ASP A 269 8.08 -7.98 5.44
CA ASP A 269 9.00 -9.11 5.49
C ASP A 269 8.21 -10.43 5.43
N TYR A 270 8.10 -11.04 4.25
CA TYR A 270 7.33 -12.28 4.05
C TYR A 270 8.13 -13.54 4.37
N ASP A 271 9.44 -13.53 4.16
CA ASP A 271 10.32 -14.69 4.40
C ASP A 271 11.05 -14.64 5.75
N GLY A 272 10.99 -13.51 6.46
CA GLY A 272 11.59 -13.33 7.79
C GLY A 272 13.09 -13.08 7.77
N SER A 273 13.69 -12.92 6.59
CA SER A 273 15.14 -12.80 6.44
C SER A 273 15.68 -11.43 6.81
N ARG A 274 14.84 -10.38 6.82
CA ARG A 274 15.24 -8.97 6.99
C ARG A 274 16.35 -8.53 6.03
N THR A 275 16.34 -9.08 4.82
CA THR A 275 17.26 -8.73 3.75
C THR A 275 16.59 -7.83 2.72
N ASN A 276 17.37 -7.26 1.80
CA ASN A 276 16.85 -6.53 0.64
C ASN A 276 16.35 -7.46 -0.49
N PHE A 277 16.16 -8.75 -0.21
CA PHE A 277 15.61 -9.72 -1.14
C PHE A 277 14.14 -9.39 -1.49
N HIS A 278 13.68 -9.84 -2.66
CA HIS A 278 12.42 -9.38 -3.26
C HIS A 278 11.15 -9.67 -2.43
N SER A 279 11.20 -10.63 -1.50
CA SER A 279 10.14 -10.99 -0.55
C SER A 279 10.37 -10.47 0.87
N SER A 280 11.34 -9.59 1.07
CA SER A 280 11.75 -9.06 2.38
C SER A 280 12.00 -7.55 2.32
N MET A 281 12.44 -6.96 3.43
CA MET A 281 12.99 -5.61 3.51
C MET A 281 14.17 -5.53 4.49
N ASN A 282 15.12 -4.62 4.23
CA ASN A 282 16.31 -4.45 5.06
C ASN A 282 16.18 -3.36 6.15
N TYR A 283 14.96 -2.97 6.48
CA TYR A 283 14.66 -1.89 7.43
C TYR A 283 13.44 -2.22 8.27
N SER A 284 13.23 -1.48 9.34
CA SER A 284 12.03 -1.57 10.17
C SER A 284 11.04 -0.45 9.88
N THR A 285 9.77 -0.62 10.27
CA THR A 285 8.77 0.47 10.21
C THR A 285 9.23 1.72 10.99
N GLN A 286 9.96 1.54 12.10
CA GLN A 286 10.49 2.68 12.87
C GLN A 286 11.61 3.41 12.15
N GLU A 287 12.49 2.66 11.50
CA GLU A 287 13.54 3.24 10.68
C GLU A 287 12.94 4.03 9.50
N TYR A 288 11.95 3.46 8.82
CA TYR A 288 11.18 4.15 7.78
C TYR A 288 10.62 5.50 8.28
N ALA A 289 9.93 5.49 9.42
CA ALA A 289 9.34 6.69 9.99
C ALA A 289 10.38 7.76 10.36
N ASN A 290 11.45 7.35 11.04
CA ASN A 290 12.53 8.26 11.42
C ASN A 290 13.18 8.87 10.18
N ASP A 291 13.42 8.06 9.14
CA ASP A 291 14.05 8.53 7.91
C ASP A 291 13.16 9.51 7.13
N VAL A 292 11.84 9.28 7.09
CA VAL A 292 10.88 10.22 6.47
C VAL A 292 10.89 11.55 7.20
N VAL A 293 10.76 11.52 8.54
CA VAL A 293 10.68 12.73 9.36
C VAL A 293 11.98 13.52 9.33
N SER A 294 13.12 12.87 9.58
CA SER A 294 14.44 13.53 9.65
C SER A 294 14.82 14.18 8.32
N ILE A 295 14.67 13.48 7.19
CA ILE A 295 15.01 14.03 5.86
C ILE A 295 14.14 15.25 5.53
N LEU A 296 12.84 15.17 5.84
CA LEU A 296 11.92 16.27 5.60
C LEU A 296 12.28 17.50 6.45
N GLN A 297 12.50 17.30 7.76
CA GLN A 297 12.89 18.36 8.67
C GLN A 297 14.22 18.99 8.26
N ASP A 298 15.25 18.18 8.02
CA ASP A 298 16.58 18.64 7.59
C ASP A 298 16.49 19.51 6.34
N ILE A 299 15.75 19.06 5.31
CA ILE A 299 15.63 19.81 4.06
C ILE A 299 14.82 21.08 4.29
N CYS A 300 13.71 21.03 5.02
CA CYS A 300 12.90 22.21 5.30
C CYS A 300 13.68 23.27 6.10
N ASP A 301 14.36 22.87 7.17
CA ASP A 301 15.12 23.77 8.04
C ASP A 301 16.31 24.39 7.28
N ASN A 302 17.03 23.61 6.49
CA ASN A 302 18.15 24.12 5.67
C ASN A 302 17.70 25.06 4.54
N ASN A 303 16.42 25.04 4.16
CA ASN A 303 15.86 25.85 3.08
C ASN A 303 14.91 26.96 3.58
N ASP A 304 14.79 27.15 4.90
CA ASP A 304 13.85 28.06 5.56
C ASP A 304 12.39 27.86 5.09
N MET A 305 11.99 26.60 4.91
CA MET A 305 10.64 26.22 4.47
C MET A 305 9.79 25.73 5.64
N PRO A 306 8.46 26.00 5.62
CA PRO A 306 7.57 25.42 6.61
C PRO A 306 7.49 23.90 6.43
N HIS A 307 7.40 23.19 7.55
CA HIS A 307 7.29 21.74 7.58
C HIS A 307 5.89 21.33 7.07
N PRO A 308 5.79 20.56 5.96
CA PRO A 308 4.50 20.07 5.50
C PRO A 308 3.98 18.94 6.39
N ALA A 309 2.66 18.72 6.37
CA ALA A 309 2.07 17.47 6.83
C ALA A 309 2.60 16.29 6.00
N ILE A 310 2.78 15.15 6.64
CA ILE A 310 3.26 13.91 6.02
C ILE A 310 2.04 13.01 5.78
N LEU A 311 1.91 12.56 4.53
CA LEU A 311 0.97 11.52 4.15
C LEU A 311 1.71 10.24 3.71
N THR A 312 1.15 9.08 4.02
CA THR A 312 1.63 7.80 3.47
C THR A 312 0.45 6.89 3.11
N GLU A 313 0.60 6.18 1.99
CA GLU A 313 -0.39 5.26 1.44
C GLU A 313 0.05 3.79 1.63
N SER A 314 0.42 3.43 2.86
CA SER A 314 1.08 2.15 3.20
C SER A 314 0.14 0.93 3.22
N GLY A 315 -0.73 0.80 2.21
CA GLY A 315 -1.79 -0.22 2.15
C GLY A 315 -1.30 -1.65 2.32
N ARG A 316 -0.20 -2.04 1.66
CA ARG A 316 0.38 -3.40 1.82
C ARG A 316 0.77 -3.69 3.27
N ALA A 317 1.40 -2.73 3.95
CA ALA A 317 1.85 -2.90 5.32
C ALA A 317 0.67 -3.05 6.29
N LEU A 318 -0.45 -2.37 6.01
CA LEU A 318 -1.69 -2.49 6.77
C LEU A 318 -2.37 -3.85 6.61
N VAL A 319 -2.46 -4.36 5.37
CA VAL A 319 -3.31 -5.52 5.05
C VAL A 319 -2.55 -6.84 4.92
N ALA A 320 -1.23 -6.87 4.78
CA ALA A 320 -0.54 -8.14 4.45
C ALA A 320 -0.76 -9.26 5.48
N GLN A 321 -0.83 -8.92 6.77
CA GLN A 321 -0.86 -9.90 7.87
C GLN A 321 -2.26 -10.11 8.46
N HIS A 322 -3.29 -9.45 7.93
CA HIS A 322 -4.64 -9.51 8.49
C HIS A 322 -5.47 -10.73 8.05
N SER A 323 -4.97 -11.56 7.11
CA SER A 323 -5.74 -12.70 6.58
C SER A 323 -4.91 -13.97 6.44
N VAL A 324 -5.57 -15.12 6.58
CA VAL A 324 -4.98 -16.46 6.40
C VAL A 324 -5.89 -17.31 5.52
N LEU A 325 -5.28 -17.99 4.55
CA LEU A 325 -5.92 -19.02 3.75
C LEU A 325 -5.64 -20.39 4.36
N ILE A 326 -6.70 -21.12 4.73
CA ILE A 326 -6.61 -22.45 5.33
C ILE A 326 -7.31 -23.44 4.42
N PHE A 327 -6.64 -24.55 4.10
CA PHE A 327 -7.22 -25.64 3.32
C PHE A 327 -6.69 -26.99 3.80
N ASN A 328 -7.43 -28.05 3.53
CA ASN A 328 -7.02 -29.41 3.84
C ASN A 328 -6.12 -30.01 2.74
N VAL A 329 -5.18 -30.86 3.14
CA VAL A 329 -4.42 -31.71 2.21
C VAL A 329 -5.32 -32.89 1.85
N LEU A 330 -5.69 -33.02 0.58
CA LEU A 330 -6.61 -34.07 0.10
C LEU A 330 -5.92 -35.40 -0.17
N GLY A 331 -4.62 -35.36 -0.44
CA GLY A 331 -3.83 -36.52 -0.75
C GLY A 331 -2.36 -36.14 -0.78
N ILE A 332 -1.53 -37.13 -0.50
CA ILE A 332 -0.08 -37.01 -0.57
C ILE A 332 0.37 -38.07 -1.57
N HIS A 333 1.16 -37.67 -2.55
CA HIS A 333 1.81 -38.63 -3.44
C HIS A 333 3.18 -38.97 -2.85
N GLU A 334 3.22 -40.01 -2.02
CA GLU A 334 4.48 -40.54 -1.52
C GLU A 334 5.09 -41.48 -2.55
N PHE A 335 6.38 -41.28 -2.85
CA PHE A 335 7.13 -42.32 -3.55
C PHE A 335 7.27 -43.51 -2.59
N ALA A 336 6.73 -44.66 -2.98
CA ALA A 336 6.79 -45.90 -2.21
C ALA A 336 8.22 -46.48 -2.17
N GLY A 337 9.16 -45.77 -1.56
CA GLY A 337 10.56 -46.21 -1.42
C GLY A 337 10.76 -47.37 -0.44
N GLN A 338 9.70 -47.79 0.27
CA GLN A 338 9.71 -48.91 1.21
C GLN A 338 8.87 -50.11 0.76
N ALA A 339 7.75 -49.92 0.06
CA ALA A 339 6.96 -51.05 -0.45
C ALA A 339 7.65 -51.79 -1.61
N ALA A 340 8.53 -51.11 -2.37
CA ALA A 340 9.36 -51.75 -3.40
C ALA A 340 10.60 -52.49 -2.86
N ARG A 341 10.81 -52.51 -1.52
CA ARG A 341 11.97 -53.21 -0.91
C ARG A 341 11.71 -54.70 -0.66
N ASP A 342 10.44 -55.10 -0.64
CA ASP A 342 10.04 -56.49 -0.37
C ASP A 342 9.87 -57.32 -1.65
N GLU A 343 9.99 -56.70 -2.83
CA GLU A 343 10.03 -57.41 -4.11
C GLU A 343 11.48 -57.81 -4.44
N ASP A 344 11.69 -59.06 -4.84
CA ASP A 344 12.98 -59.51 -5.35
C ASP A 344 13.23 -58.83 -6.71
N LEU A 345 14.11 -57.82 -6.70
CA LEU A 345 14.50 -57.05 -7.87
C LEU A 345 15.63 -57.71 -8.67
N THR A 346 15.99 -58.97 -8.37
CA THR A 346 17.04 -59.70 -9.08
C THR A 346 16.61 -59.96 -10.53
N PRO A 347 17.35 -59.43 -11.53
CA PRO A 347 16.97 -59.61 -12.92
C PRO A 347 17.15 -61.05 -13.39
N THR A 348 16.24 -61.50 -14.25
CA THR A 348 16.32 -62.82 -14.89
C THR A 348 17.20 -62.80 -16.13
N ASP A 349 17.74 -63.95 -16.53
CA ASP A 349 18.63 -64.07 -17.72
C ASP A 349 17.98 -63.64 -19.05
N ALA A 350 16.65 -63.48 -19.08
CA ALA A 350 15.90 -63.04 -20.28
C ALA A 350 15.77 -61.51 -20.37
N GLU A 351 16.14 -60.76 -19.32
CA GLU A 351 16.03 -59.32 -19.28
C GLU A 351 17.21 -58.62 -19.95
N HIS A 352 17.00 -57.38 -20.36
CA HIS A 352 17.99 -56.61 -21.10
C HIS A 352 19.18 -56.23 -20.20
N ASP A 353 20.41 -56.21 -20.73
CA ASP A 353 21.65 -55.81 -20.03
C ASP A 353 21.57 -54.51 -19.22
N VAL A 354 20.65 -53.61 -19.60
CA VAL A 354 20.45 -52.33 -18.91
C VAL A 354 19.85 -52.55 -17.52
N ILE A 355 18.93 -53.51 -17.37
CA ILE A 355 18.35 -53.87 -16.07
C ILE A 355 19.40 -54.52 -15.18
N HIS A 356 20.25 -55.41 -15.73
CA HIS A 356 21.38 -55.99 -15.00
C HIS A 356 22.35 -54.92 -14.47
N ARG A 357 22.73 -53.95 -15.30
CA ARG A 357 23.60 -52.84 -14.88
C ARG A 357 22.94 -51.93 -13.83
N MET A 358 21.63 -51.70 -13.92
CA MET A 358 20.88 -50.94 -12.92
C MET A 358 20.81 -51.68 -11.58
N TRP A 359 20.63 -53.00 -11.60
CA TRP A 359 20.63 -53.85 -10.41
C TRP A 359 22.02 -53.93 -9.75
N GLU A 360 23.08 -54.10 -10.53
CA GLU A 360 24.47 -54.04 -10.04
C GLU A 360 24.77 -52.68 -9.38
N ALA A 361 24.37 -51.58 -10.02
CA ALA A 361 24.53 -50.24 -9.47
C ALA A 361 23.73 -50.07 -8.16
N TYR A 362 22.49 -50.56 -8.10
CA TYR A 362 21.66 -50.54 -6.89
C TYR A 362 22.33 -51.30 -5.73
N ASN A 363 22.86 -52.50 -5.98
CA ASN A 363 23.56 -53.31 -4.98
C ASN A 363 24.96 -52.81 -4.61
N SER A 364 25.51 -51.85 -5.36
CA SER A 364 26.79 -51.21 -5.03
C SER A 364 26.64 -50.02 -4.09
N VAL A 365 25.44 -49.43 -4.02
CA VAL A 365 25.12 -48.23 -3.22
C VAL A 365 24.44 -48.59 -1.90
N ASN A 366 23.64 -49.67 -1.89
CA ASN A 366 23.14 -50.30 -0.67
C ASN A 366 24.15 -51.32 -0.13
#